data_AF-A0A1Y3EPH6-F1
#
_entry.id   AF-A0A1Y3EPH6-F1
#
_cell.length_a   1.000
_cell.length_b   1.000
_cell.length_c   1.000
_cell.angle_alpha   90.00
_cell.angle_beta   90.00
_cell.angle_gamma   90.00
#
_symmetry.space_group_name_H-M   'P 1'
#
loop_
_entity.id
_entity.type
_entity.pdbx_description
1 polymer ?
#
loop_
_entity_poly.entity_id
_entity_poly.type
_entity_poly.pdbx_seq_one_letter_code
_entity_poly.pdbx_strand_id
1 'polypeptide(L)'
;MRTISTNTDATIVEMPDYDRIEQILPNNNAGRGPYYVKLISSDCHEFIVPLDMAVAASGTIKTMLAGVMHSTESNIFTIRLREIPSRILQKVVHYFHYRTVYSNSRTEIPHFPIPQHLALQMLMAATFLDC
;
A
#
# COMPACT_ATOMS: atom_id res chain seq x y z
N MET A 1 7.40 -41.19 -7.50
CA MET A 1 5.96 -41.44 -7.70
C MET A 1 5.17 -40.51 -6.78
N ARG A 2 4.56 -39.48 -7.37
CA ARG A 2 3.31 -38.81 -6.94
C ARG A 2 3.09 -37.63 -7.90
N THR A 3 2.23 -37.85 -8.87
CA THR A 3 1.53 -36.85 -9.68
C THR A 3 0.53 -36.12 -8.80
N ILE A 4 0.41 -34.79 -8.92
CA ILE A 4 -0.88 -34.10 -8.90
C ILE A 4 -0.77 -32.88 -9.83
N SER A 5 -1.58 -32.91 -10.89
CA SER A 5 -1.91 -31.78 -11.75
C SER A 5 -3.10 -31.05 -11.14
N THR A 6 -3.06 -29.71 -11.09
CA THR A 6 -4.26 -28.88 -11.28
C THR A 6 -3.85 -27.56 -11.92
N ASN A 7 -4.24 -27.38 -13.17
CA ASN A 7 -4.42 -26.06 -13.79
C ASN A 7 -5.29 -25.18 -12.91
N THR A 8 -4.80 -23.99 -12.57
CA THR A 8 -5.64 -22.80 -12.40
C THR A 8 -4.81 -21.63 -12.87
N ASP A 9 -5.28 -21.04 -13.96
CA ASP A 9 -4.89 -19.74 -14.51
C ASP A 9 -5.10 -18.66 -13.45
N ALA A 10 -4.12 -18.51 -12.56
CA ALA A 10 -3.96 -17.35 -11.73
C ALA A 10 -2.89 -16.52 -12.44
N THR A 11 -3.28 -15.37 -12.99
CA THR A 11 -2.33 -14.35 -13.41
C THR A 11 -1.37 -14.13 -12.25
N ILE A 12 -0.15 -14.66 -12.38
CA ILE A 12 0.95 -14.38 -11.48
C ILE A 12 1.25 -12.91 -11.75
N VAL A 13 0.62 -12.02 -11.00
CA VAL A 13 1.15 -10.68 -10.84
C VAL A 13 2.46 -10.91 -10.09
N GLU A 14 3.58 -10.89 -10.80
CA GLU A 14 4.90 -10.92 -10.19
C GLU A 14 4.91 -9.84 -9.11
N MET A 15 4.86 -10.27 -7.85
CA MET A 15 5.01 -9.35 -6.74
C MET A 15 6.45 -8.86 -6.79
N PRO A 16 6.70 -7.55 -6.85
CA PRO A 16 8.07 -7.07 -6.84
C PRO A 16 8.77 -7.57 -5.58
N ASP A 17 9.99 -8.06 -5.75
CA ASP A 17 10.87 -8.57 -4.69
C ASP A 17 11.16 -7.42 -3.70
N TYR A 18 10.33 -7.30 -2.65
CA TYR A 18 10.36 -6.18 -1.72
C TYR A 18 11.64 -6.14 -0.86
N ASP A 19 12.29 -7.29 -0.66
CA ASP A 19 13.56 -7.41 0.07
C ASP A 19 14.73 -6.78 -0.72
N ARG A 20 14.63 -6.72 -2.05
CA ARG A 20 15.63 -6.03 -2.89
C ARG A 20 15.54 -4.51 -2.82
N ILE A 21 14.42 -3.93 -2.41
CA ILE A 21 14.20 -2.47 -2.45
C ILE A 21 15.02 -1.77 -1.35
N GLU A 22 15.23 -2.43 -0.20
CA GLU A 22 16.09 -1.91 0.87
C GLU A 22 17.55 -1.72 0.41
N GLN A 23 18.00 -2.48 -0.58
CA GLN A 23 19.36 -2.42 -1.13
C GLN A 23 19.54 -1.39 -2.26
N ILE A 24 18.44 -0.82 -2.78
CA ILE A 24 18.47 0.11 -3.94
C ILE A 24 18.48 1.57 -3.48
N LEU A 25 18.30 1.88 -2.20
CA LEU A 25 18.20 3.26 -1.73
C LEU A 25 19.58 3.96 -1.70
N PRO A 26 19.85 4.94 -2.59
CA PRO A 26 21.04 5.76 -2.45
C PRO A 26 20.90 6.62 -1.19
N ASN A 27 21.82 6.41 -0.24
CA ASN A 27 21.98 7.27 0.92
C ASN A 27 22.43 8.67 0.46
N ASN A 28 21.49 9.57 0.18
CA ASN A 28 21.78 10.97 -0.05
C ASN A 28 20.72 11.85 0.63
N ASN A 29 20.77 11.86 1.97
CA ASN A 29 19.95 12.71 2.82
C ASN A 29 20.45 14.17 2.77
N ALA A 30 20.13 14.88 1.69
CA ALA A 30 20.15 16.33 1.63
C ALA A 30 18.73 16.87 1.86
N GLY A 31 18.25 16.82 3.12
CA GLY A 31 17.06 17.56 3.56
C GLY A 31 15.69 17.17 2.95
N ARG A 32 15.58 16.07 2.21
CA ARG A 32 14.29 15.48 1.82
C ARG A 32 13.90 14.40 2.82
N GLY A 33 12.66 14.46 3.33
CA GLY A 33 12.08 13.41 4.17
C GLY A 33 12.02 12.04 3.48
N PRO A 34 11.49 11.01 4.16
CA PRO A 34 11.54 9.64 3.65
C PRO A 34 10.74 9.45 2.37
N TYR A 35 11.25 8.64 1.44
CA TYR A 35 10.60 8.37 0.15
C TYR A 35 9.48 7.32 0.24
N TYR A 36 9.43 6.57 1.34
CA TYR A 36 8.52 5.45 1.54
C TYR A 36 7.88 5.52 2.94
N VAL A 37 6.70 4.93 3.04
CA VAL A 37 6.00 4.68 4.31
C VAL A 37 5.72 3.18 4.46
N LYS A 38 5.95 2.67 5.66
CA LYS A 38 5.64 1.31 6.09
C LYS A 38 4.25 1.30 6.73
N LEU A 39 3.29 0.62 6.10
CA LEU A 39 1.95 0.39 6.63
C LEU A 39 1.90 -1.01 7.22
N ILE A 40 1.58 -1.12 8.51
CA ILE A 40 1.51 -2.40 9.22
C ILE A 40 0.05 -2.73 9.50
N SER A 41 -0.42 -3.89 9.03
CA SER A 41 -1.79 -4.37 9.26
C SER A 41 -2.01 -4.85 10.70
N SER A 42 -3.27 -5.15 11.04
CA SER A 42 -3.67 -5.68 12.34
C SER A 42 -3.04 -7.03 12.68
N ASP A 43 -2.72 -7.82 11.66
CA ASP A 43 -2.04 -9.13 11.72
C ASP A 43 -0.53 -9.04 11.45
N CYS A 44 0.05 -7.85 11.65
CA CYS A 44 1.49 -7.59 11.59
C CYS A 44 2.15 -7.80 10.22
N HIS A 45 1.36 -7.76 9.13
CA HIS A 45 1.93 -7.76 7.78
C HIS A 45 2.37 -6.35 7.42
N GLU A 46 3.57 -6.23 6.84
CA GLU A 46 4.17 -4.94 6.49
C GLU A 46 4.06 -4.68 5.00
N PHE A 47 3.58 -3.50 4.64
CA PHE A 47 3.50 -3.02 3.26
C PHE A 47 4.34 -1.75 3.12
N ILE A 48 5.38 -1.81 2.29
CA ILE A 48 6.21 -0.64 1.97
C ILE A 48 5.64 0.01 0.72
N VAL A 49 5.25 1.28 0.83
CA VAL A 49 4.62 2.02 -0.27
C VAL A 49 5.29 3.38 -0.47
N PRO A 50 5.35 3.90 -1.72
CA PRO A 50 5.87 5.24 -1.97
C PRO A 50 5.09 6.29 -1.17
N LEU A 51 5.80 7.23 -0.54
CA LEU A 51 5.20 8.23 0.35
C LEU A 51 4.18 9.10 -0.40
N ASP A 52 4.58 9.63 -1.56
CA ASP A 52 3.74 10.50 -2.38
C ASP A 52 2.44 9.82 -2.80
N MET A 53 2.51 8.53 -3.14
CA MET A 53 1.36 7.70 -3.51
C MET A 53 0.38 7.56 -2.33
N ALA A 54 0.90 7.21 -1.14
CA ALA A 54 0.07 7.01 0.05
C ALA A 54 -0.58 8.33 0.52
N VAL A 55 0.17 9.44 0.49
CA VAL A 55 -0.30 10.79 0.86
C VAL A 55 -1.32 11.34 -0.14
N ALA A 56 -1.14 11.09 -1.43
CA ALA A 56 -2.11 11.50 -2.46
C ALA A 56 -3.41 10.69 -2.41
N ALA A 57 -3.32 9.42 -1.98
CA ALA A 57 -4.45 8.51 -1.94
C ALA A 57 -5.27 8.59 -0.63
N SER A 58 -4.65 8.87 0.52
CA SER A 58 -5.33 8.82 1.83
C SER A 58 -5.15 10.09 2.66
N GLY A 59 -6.28 10.74 2.99
CA GLY A 59 -6.31 11.92 3.87
C GLY A 59 -5.88 11.60 5.31
N THR A 60 -6.25 10.43 5.81
CA THR A 60 -5.85 9.97 7.15
C THR A 60 -4.34 9.73 7.24
N ILE A 61 -3.74 9.04 6.26
CA ILE A 61 -2.29 8.81 6.23
C ILE A 61 -1.54 10.16 6.16
N LYS A 62 -2.00 11.09 5.33
CA LYS A 62 -1.43 12.44 5.25
C LYS A 62 -1.44 13.15 6.61
N THR A 63 -2.55 13.06 7.33
CA THR A 63 -2.70 13.68 8.66
C THR A 63 -1.80 13.00 9.70
N MET A 64 -1.73 11.66 9.71
CA MET A 64 -0.86 10.91 10.60
C MET A 64 0.62 11.24 10.37
N LEU A 65 1.03 11.40 9.12
CA LEU A 65 2.40 11.77 8.77
C LEU A 65 2.76 13.18 9.20
N ALA A 66 1.86 14.15 9.00
CA ALA A 66 2.08 15.54 9.43
C ALA A 66 2.41 15.65 10.93
N GLY A 67 1.82 14.78 11.78
CA GLY A 67 2.15 14.73 13.21
C GLY A 67 3.50 14.08 13.55
N VAL A 68 4.02 13.21 12.67
CA VAL A 68 5.25 12.42 12.89
C VAL A 68 6.50 13.07 12.28
N MET A 69 6.35 13.93 11.26
CA MET A 69 7.48 14.63 10.63
C MET A 69 8.26 15.53 11.61
N HIS A 70 7.67 15.91 12.74
CA HIS A 70 8.30 16.75 13.75
C HIS A 70 9.09 15.99 14.82
N SER A 71 9.04 14.63 14.83
CA SER A 71 9.43 13.85 16.02
C SER A 71 10.35 12.65 15.76
N THR A 72 10.76 12.37 14.52
CA THR A 72 11.44 11.10 14.20
C THR A 72 12.80 11.26 13.53
N GLU A 73 13.82 10.65 14.15
CA GLU A 73 15.19 10.43 13.63
C GLU A 73 15.25 9.26 12.61
N SER A 74 14.12 8.61 12.32
CA SER A 74 14.05 7.44 11.44
C SER A 74 13.85 7.84 9.99
N ASN A 75 14.63 7.25 9.09
CA ASN A 75 14.55 7.47 7.64
C ASN A 75 13.33 6.83 6.95
N ILE A 76 12.41 6.20 7.69
CA ILE A 76 11.19 5.58 7.12
C ILE A 76 10.02 5.84 8.08
N PHE A 77 8.91 6.39 7.58
CA PHE A 77 7.70 6.54 8.37
C PHE A 77 6.99 5.19 8.55
N THR A 78 6.52 4.90 9.76
CA THR A 78 5.79 3.66 10.06
C THR A 78 4.42 3.98 10.64
N ILE A 79 3.36 3.45 10.02
CA ILE A 79 1.96 3.61 10.45
C ILE A 79 1.38 2.23 10.75
N ARG A 80 0.83 2.07 11.96
CA ARG A 80 0.17 0.82 12.38
C ARG A 80 -1.35 0.95 12.27
N LEU A 81 -1.94 0.20 11.37
CA LEU A 81 -3.37 0.14 11.07
C LEU A 81 -4.00 -1.03 11.83
N ARG A 82 -4.19 -0.85 13.14
CA ARG A 82 -4.60 -1.93 14.08
C ARG A 82 -5.97 -2.55 13.78
N GLU A 83 -6.80 -1.87 13.00
CA GLU A 83 -8.16 -2.31 12.66
C GLU A 83 -8.27 -2.89 11.25
N ILE A 84 -7.20 -2.82 10.44
CA ILE A 84 -7.21 -3.25 9.04
C ILE A 84 -6.36 -4.50 8.87
N PRO A 85 -6.96 -5.68 8.56
CA PRO A 85 -6.22 -6.91 8.33
C PRO A 85 -5.49 -6.90 6.98
N SER A 86 -4.41 -7.68 6.86
CA SER A 86 -3.52 -7.76 5.68
C SER A 86 -4.27 -7.91 4.35
N ARG A 87 -5.25 -8.82 4.27
CA ARG A 87 -6.07 -9.05 3.07
C ARG A 87 -6.80 -7.80 2.56
N ILE A 88 -7.19 -6.91 3.47
CA ILE A 88 -7.86 -5.65 3.15
C ILE A 88 -6.81 -4.58 2.83
N LEU A 89 -5.77 -4.49 3.66
CA LEU A 89 -4.69 -3.53 3.44
C LEU A 89 -3.99 -3.75 2.09
N GLN A 90 -3.81 -4.99 1.66
CA GLN A 90 -3.29 -5.32 0.33
C GLN A 90 -4.16 -4.74 -0.79
N LYS A 91 -5.48 -4.87 -0.69
CA LYS A 91 -6.42 -4.28 -1.66
C LYS A 91 -6.44 -2.76 -1.61
N VAL A 92 -6.28 -2.16 -0.43
CA VAL A 92 -6.09 -0.71 -0.27
C VAL A 92 -4.81 -0.24 -0.96
N VAL A 93 -3.69 -0.95 -0.80
CA VAL A 93 -2.42 -0.61 -1.47
C VAL A 93 -2.56 -0.73 -2.99
N HIS A 94 -3.24 -1.76 -3.50
CA HIS A 94 -3.57 -1.85 -4.92
C HIS A 94 -4.43 -0.66 -5.39
N TYR A 95 -5.38 -0.22 -4.56
CA TYR A 95 -6.19 0.97 -4.86
C TYR A 95 -5.34 2.24 -4.89
N PHE A 96 -4.36 2.41 -4.00
CA PHE A 96 -3.45 3.57 -4.04
C PHE A 96 -2.68 3.64 -5.36
N HIS A 97 -2.18 2.50 -5.84
CA HIS A 97 -1.52 2.43 -7.13
C HIS A 97 -2.48 2.74 -8.28
N TYR A 98 -3.65 2.09 -8.28
CA TYR A 98 -4.72 2.32 -9.25
C TYR A 98 -5.10 3.80 -9.32
N ARG A 99 -5.39 4.44 -8.19
CA ARG A 99 -5.71 5.86 -8.10
C ARG A 99 -4.57 6.71 -8.66
N THR A 100 -3.32 6.41 -8.34
CA THR A 100 -2.17 7.19 -8.83
C THR A 100 -2.02 7.12 -10.35
N VAL A 101 -2.22 5.93 -10.93
CA VAL A 101 -2.15 5.73 -12.39
C VAL A 101 -3.32 6.43 -13.10
N TYR A 102 -4.53 6.38 -12.54
CA TYR A 102 -5.73 6.82 -13.24
C TYR A 102 -6.27 8.20 -12.84
N SER A 103 -5.77 8.85 -11.78
CA SER A 103 -6.29 10.16 -11.30
C SER A 103 -6.29 11.27 -12.36
N ASN A 104 -5.34 11.23 -13.29
CA ASN A 104 -5.22 12.22 -14.37
C ASN A 104 -5.21 11.56 -15.75
N SER A 105 -5.65 10.31 -15.85
CA SER A 105 -5.62 9.60 -17.13
C SER A 105 -6.69 10.15 -18.07
N ARG A 106 -6.31 10.28 -19.34
CA ARG A 106 -7.24 10.57 -20.45
C ARG A 106 -7.71 9.31 -21.17
N THR A 107 -7.25 8.15 -20.71
CA THR A 107 -7.65 6.84 -21.25
C THR A 107 -8.89 6.32 -20.53
N GLU A 108 -9.48 5.27 -21.09
CA GLU A 108 -10.50 4.50 -20.38
C GLU A 108 -9.95 4.02 -19.02
N ILE A 109 -10.78 4.15 -17.99
CA ILE A 109 -10.44 3.80 -16.61
C ILE A 109 -10.95 2.37 -16.39
N PRO A 110 -10.06 1.38 -16.15
CA PRO A 110 -10.47 0.00 -16.01
C PRO A 110 -11.19 -0.22 -14.68
N HIS A 111 -12.10 -1.20 -14.62
CA HIS A 111 -12.79 -1.53 -13.37
C HIS A 111 -11.81 -2.06 -12.31
N PHE A 112 -11.89 -1.55 -11.08
CA PHE A 112 -11.11 -2.04 -9.94
C PHE A 112 -11.86 -3.18 -9.23
N PRO A 113 -11.42 -4.46 -9.35
CA PRO A 113 -12.20 -5.59 -8.86
C PRO A 113 -12.10 -5.73 -7.33
N ILE A 114 -13.25 -5.58 -6.67
CA ILE A 114 -13.46 -5.86 -5.26
C ILE A 114 -14.32 -7.12 -5.13
N PRO A 115 -13.78 -8.23 -4.59
CA PRO A 115 -14.59 -9.41 -4.30
C PRO A 115 -15.73 -9.08 -3.34
N GLN A 116 -16.92 -9.64 -3.59
CA GLN A 116 -18.12 -9.37 -2.77
C GLN A 116 -17.90 -9.65 -1.28
N HIS A 117 -17.17 -10.74 -0.95
CA HIS A 117 -16.87 -11.10 0.44
C HIS A 117 -15.93 -10.10 1.16
N LEU A 118 -15.26 -9.20 0.44
CA LEU A 118 -14.40 -8.15 1.00
C LEU A 118 -15.07 -6.77 1.03
N ALA A 119 -16.22 -6.59 0.35
CA ALA A 119 -16.80 -5.28 0.09
C ALA A 119 -17.05 -4.44 1.36
N LEU A 120 -17.64 -5.03 2.40
CA LEU A 120 -17.93 -4.33 3.65
C LEU A 120 -16.66 -3.89 4.38
N GLN A 121 -15.65 -4.75 4.43
CA GLN A 121 -14.38 -4.42 5.09
C GLN A 121 -13.58 -3.38 4.28
N MET A 122 -13.63 -3.45 2.94
CA MET A 122 -13.07 -2.41 2.07
C MET A 122 -13.76 -1.05 2.29
N LEU A 123 -15.09 -1.04 2.45
CA LEU A 123 -15.83 0.19 2.74
C LEU A 123 -15.41 0.80 4.09
N MET A 124 -15.31 -0.02 5.14
CA MET A 124 -14.85 0.47 6.44
C MET A 124 -13.41 1.01 6.38
N ALA A 125 -12.52 0.30 5.69
CA ALA A 125 -11.15 0.75 5.50
C ALA A 125 -11.06 2.06 4.69
N ALA A 126 -11.86 2.20 3.62
CA ALA A 126 -11.90 3.40 2.81
C ALA A 126 -12.40 4.61 3.60
N THR A 127 -13.48 4.45 4.38
CA THR A 127 -13.98 5.49 5.28
C THR A 127 -12.93 5.89 6.32
N PHE A 128 -12.23 4.92 6.91
CA PHE A 128 -11.18 5.20 7.90
C PHE A 128 -9.97 5.91 7.27
N LEU A 129 -9.57 5.50 6.06
CA LEU A 129 -8.39 6.05 5.37
C LEU A 129 -8.69 7.34 4.59
N ASP A 130 -9.95 7.74 4.49
CA ASP A 130 -10.39 8.91 3.72
C ASP A 130 -9.85 8.85 2.27
N CYS A 131 -10.21 7.77 1.54
CA CYS A 131 -9.65 7.44 0.23
C CYS A 131 -10.65 6.90 -0.80
#